data_AF-C4R249-F1
#
_entry.id   AF-C4R249-F1
#
_cell.length_a   1.000
_cell.length_b   1.000
_cell.length_c   1.000
_cell.angle_alpha   90.00
_cell.angle_beta   90.00
_cell.angle_gamma   90.00
#
_symmetry.space_group_name_H-M   'P 1'
#
loop_
_entity.id
_entity.type
_entity.pdbx_description
1 polymer ?
#
loop_
_entity_poly.entity_id
_entity_poly.type
_entity_poly.pdbx_seq_one_letter_code
_entity_poly.pdbx_strand_id
1 'polypeptide(L)'
;MIRVDYRLLRDKILQTLKASGKHRILVILVGPPGSGKSTIAERLRDDLNSKHQVLPERPTNAGEPESKISTLPSRNCHYVTDEIVDNLPTSSSVRECSGQNYRNSAGMNGCYKDVDADNNVVISNKSRNLSTIKILASPVSGGKFSQVVPMDGFHLPLDVLPSELLPTRGSPETFDVRLLVKLIELLIETCKTTTADFVPNISVPSFDHAVKDPVPDSILLSQQTRVIIIEGLYLQCKFGEWSKINQLIEKNKLKNGLRILSWQVGIDPIEARQRVARRHLKNGLVSTIQEGLDKYDFNDRINRDFITLHQVPTDLIIDNSDREIGK
;
A
#
# COMPACT_ATOMS: atom_id res chain seq x y z
N MET A 1 -8.48 -4.42 -22.25
CA MET A 1 -9.44 -3.86 -21.27
C MET A 1 -10.53 -4.89 -21.04
N ILE A 2 -10.99 -5.09 -19.81
CA ILE A 2 -12.07 -6.02 -19.47
C ILE A 2 -13.08 -5.32 -18.55
N ARG A 3 -14.32 -5.79 -18.48
CA ARG A 3 -15.25 -5.39 -17.40
C ARG A 3 -14.76 -5.88 -16.05
N VAL A 4 -15.16 -5.19 -14.98
CA VAL A 4 -14.97 -5.70 -13.62
C VAL A 4 -15.64 -7.07 -13.46
N ASP A 5 -14.82 -8.11 -13.28
CA ASP A 5 -15.23 -9.47 -12.97
C ASP A 5 -14.39 -9.98 -11.80
N TYR A 6 -15.00 -9.99 -10.62
CA TYR A 6 -14.33 -10.39 -9.37
C TYR A 6 -13.85 -11.84 -9.39
N ARG A 7 -14.56 -12.74 -10.09
CA ARG A 7 -14.14 -14.14 -10.22
C ARG A 7 -12.88 -14.23 -11.07
N LEU A 8 -12.88 -13.60 -12.24
CA LEU A 8 -11.72 -13.59 -13.13
C LEU A 8 -10.49 -12.95 -12.47
N LEU A 9 -10.66 -11.80 -11.82
CA LEU A 9 -9.58 -11.09 -11.14
C LEU A 9 -8.99 -11.92 -9.99
N ARG A 10 -9.84 -12.50 -9.14
CA ARG A 10 -9.39 -13.40 -8.06
C ARG A 10 -8.65 -14.62 -8.61
N ASP A 11 -9.20 -15.26 -9.63
CA ASP A 11 -8.60 -16.46 -10.20
C ASP A 11 -7.23 -16.12 -10.83
N LYS A 12 -7.08 -14.95 -11.47
CA LYS A 12 -5.79 -14.43 -11.96
C LYS A 12 -4.77 -14.23 -10.83
N ILE A 13 -5.18 -13.71 -9.68
CA ILE A 13 -4.32 -13.55 -8.49
C ILE A 13 -3.83 -14.92 -8.00
N LEU A 14 -4.75 -15.87 -7.80
CA LEU A 14 -4.42 -17.20 -7.27
C LEU A 14 -3.54 -18.00 -8.23
N GLN A 15 -3.82 -17.94 -9.54
CA GLN A 15 -2.97 -18.56 -10.56
C GLN A 15 -1.57 -17.95 -10.56
N THR A 16 -1.47 -16.62 -10.41
CA THR A 16 -0.18 -15.92 -10.36
C THR A 16 0.61 -16.33 -9.12
N LEU A 17 -0.03 -16.39 -7.94
CA LEU A 17 0.60 -16.84 -6.71
C LEU A 17 1.10 -18.29 -6.82
N LYS A 18 0.28 -19.18 -7.39
CA LYS A 18 0.66 -20.58 -7.60
C LYS A 18 1.83 -20.71 -8.59
N ALA A 19 1.77 -19.99 -9.72
CA ALA A 19 2.76 -20.07 -10.78
C ALA A 19 4.11 -19.42 -10.41
N SER A 20 4.12 -18.44 -9.50
CA SER A 20 5.38 -17.82 -9.04
C SER A 20 6.21 -18.76 -8.17
N GLY A 21 5.56 -19.73 -7.50
CA GLY A 21 6.20 -20.57 -6.49
C GLY A 21 6.69 -19.81 -5.25
N LYS A 22 6.35 -18.52 -5.12
CA LYS A 22 6.78 -17.65 -4.03
C LYS A 22 5.83 -17.75 -2.85
N HIS A 23 6.34 -17.34 -1.69
CA HIS A 23 5.51 -17.21 -0.50
C HIS A 23 4.40 -16.20 -0.78
N ARG A 24 4.71 -14.97 -1.20
CA ARG A 24 3.68 -13.96 -1.42
C ARG A 24 3.86 -13.22 -2.74
N ILE A 25 2.79 -12.56 -3.17
CA ILE A 25 2.77 -11.71 -4.36
C ILE A 25 2.19 -10.32 -4.05
N LEU A 26 2.55 -9.35 -4.89
CA LEU A 26 2.01 -8.00 -4.89
C LEU A 26 1.04 -7.79 -6.03
N VAL A 27 -0.06 -7.11 -5.72
CA VAL A 27 -1.02 -6.58 -6.69
C VAL A 27 -1.04 -5.06 -6.53
N ILE A 28 -0.70 -4.34 -7.58
CA ILE A 28 -0.73 -2.88 -7.64
C ILE A 28 -2.01 -2.50 -8.39
N LEU A 29 -2.94 -1.83 -7.69
CA LEU A 29 -4.22 -1.42 -8.25
C LEU A 29 -4.31 0.11 -8.31
N VAL A 30 -4.17 0.67 -9.51
CA VAL A 30 -4.26 2.11 -9.72
C VAL A 30 -5.60 2.51 -10.33
N GLY A 31 -6.04 3.74 -10.09
CA GLY A 31 -7.21 4.28 -10.74
C GLY A 31 -7.48 5.71 -10.30
N PRO A 32 -8.14 6.55 -11.13
CA PRO A 32 -8.46 7.91 -10.76
C PRO A 32 -9.51 7.99 -9.64
N PRO A 33 -9.72 9.17 -9.03
CA PRO A 33 -10.84 9.39 -8.11
C PRO A 33 -12.16 8.94 -8.72
N GLY A 34 -12.99 8.25 -7.93
CA GLY A 34 -14.30 7.75 -8.38
C GLY A 34 -14.28 6.43 -9.17
N SER A 35 -13.10 5.92 -9.56
CA SER A 35 -12.96 4.66 -10.31
C SER A 35 -13.45 3.41 -9.59
N GLY A 36 -13.51 3.43 -8.25
CA GLY A 36 -13.90 2.27 -7.44
C GLY A 36 -12.75 1.33 -7.08
N LYS A 37 -11.48 1.75 -7.27
CA LYS A 37 -10.29 0.95 -6.94
C LYS A 37 -10.28 0.41 -5.50
N SER A 38 -10.63 1.23 -4.49
CA SER A 38 -10.65 0.79 -3.08
C SER A 38 -11.75 -0.26 -2.85
N THR A 39 -12.94 -0.07 -3.42
CA THR A 39 -14.03 -1.06 -3.38
C THR A 39 -13.63 -2.38 -4.05
N ILE A 40 -12.96 -2.32 -5.19
CA ILE A 40 -12.47 -3.52 -5.88
C ILE A 40 -11.40 -4.23 -5.02
N ALA A 41 -10.45 -3.50 -4.46
CA ALA A 41 -9.39 -4.05 -3.62
C ALA A 41 -9.95 -4.73 -2.36
N GLU A 42 -10.87 -4.08 -1.65
CA GLU A 42 -11.53 -4.63 -0.46
C GLU A 42 -12.33 -5.87 -0.77
N ARG A 43 -13.14 -5.85 -1.85
CA ARG A 43 -13.92 -7.01 -2.26
C ARG A 43 -13.03 -8.18 -2.67
N LEU A 44 -11.93 -7.94 -3.39
CA LEU A 44 -10.97 -9.00 -3.72
C LEU A 44 -10.30 -9.57 -2.47
N ARG A 45 -9.92 -8.72 -1.51
CA ARG A 45 -9.37 -9.14 -0.21
C ARG A 45 -10.35 -10.06 0.51
N ASP A 46 -11.62 -9.67 0.60
CA ASP A 46 -12.64 -10.43 1.33
C ASP A 46 -12.98 -11.75 0.62
N ASP A 47 -13.06 -11.75 -0.71
CA ASP A 47 -13.23 -12.95 -1.53
C ASP A 47 -12.04 -13.92 -1.38
N LEU A 48 -10.81 -13.41 -1.30
CA LEU A 48 -9.61 -14.24 -1.10
C LEU A 48 -9.58 -14.84 0.31
N ASN A 49 -9.88 -14.04 1.34
CA ASN A 49 -9.89 -14.47 2.73
C ASN A 49 -11.01 -15.47 3.04
N SER A 50 -12.22 -15.27 2.51
CA SER A 50 -13.35 -16.19 2.72
C SER A 50 -13.07 -17.60 2.19
N LYS A 51 -12.30 -17.71 1.09
CA LYS A 51 -11.90 -18.99 0.48
C LYS A 51 -10.65 -19.61 1.10
N HIS A 52 -9.87 -18.83 1.83
CA HIS A 52 -8.62 -19.25 2.46
C HIS A 52 -8.67 -18.90 3.94
N GLN A 53 -9.74 -19.32 4.63
CA GLN A 53 -9.79 -19.21 6.08
C GLN A 53 -8.49 -19.81 6.62
N VAL A 54 -7.69 -18.95 7.24
CA VAL A 54 -6.47 -19.38 7.90
C VAL A 54 -6.93 -20.26 9.05
N LEU A 55 -6.79 -21.56 8.91
CA LEU A 55 -7.05 -22.47 10.02
C LEU A 55 -6.14 -22.02 11.17
N PRO A 56 -6.66 -21.81 12.38
CA PRO A 56 -5.80 -21.63 13.54
C PRO A 56 -4.86 -22.85 13.61
N GLU A 57 -3.60 -22.61 13.96
CA GLU A 57 -2.65 -23.70 14.17
C GLU A 57 -3.32 -24.77 15.03
N ARG A 58 -3.36 -26.01 14.54
CA ARG A 58 -3.97 -27.12 15.28
C ARG A 58 -3.35 -27.15 16.68
N PRO A 59 -4.15 -27.27 17.76
CA PRO A 59 -3.59 -27.61 19.05
C PRO A 59 -2.85 -28.94 18.87
N THR A 60 -1.60 -28.98 19.29
CA THR A 60 -0.80 -30.20 19.37
C THR A 60 -1.55 -31.19 20.27
N ASN A 61 -2.17 -32.20 19.66
CA ASN A 61 -2.75 -33.31 20.40
C ASN A 61 -1.61 -34.02 21.13
N ALA A 62 -1.77 -34.16 22.45
CA ALA A 62 -0.90 -34.94 23.31
C ALA A 62 -0.78 -36.39 22.77
N GLY A 63 0.44 -36.89 22.58
CA GLY A 63 0.66 -38.33 22.45
C GLY A 63 1.71 -38.87 21.48
N GLU A 64 2.63 -38.09 20.90
CA GLU A 64 3.73 -38.66 20.09
C GLU A 64 5.12 -38.16 20.54
N PRO A 65 6.14 -39.03 20.56
CA PRO A 65 7.45 -38.72 21.13
C PRO A 65 8.19 -37.68 20.27
N GLU A 66 8.67 -36.64 20.94
CA GLU A 66 9.39 -35.50 20.38
C GLU A 66 10.52 -35.93 19.42
N SER A 67 10.30 -35.72 18.12
CA SER A 67 11.42 -35.56 17.19
C SER A 67 11.12 -34.44 16.19
N LYS A 68 11.86 -33.34 16.37
CA LYS A 68 11.98 -32.16 15.50
C LYS A 68 10.74 -31.25 15.41
N ILE A 69 10.43 -30.60 16.53
CA ILE A 69 9.83 -29.26 16.51
C ILE A 69 10.87 -28.33 15.86
N SER A 70 10.59 -27.83 14.66
CA SER A 70 11.32 -26.69 14.12
C SER A 70 11.03 -25.50 15.02
N THR A 71 11.99 -25.18 15.88
CA THR A 71 12.02 -24.03 16.76
C THR A 71 11.58 -22.77 16.00
N LEU A 72 10.49 -22.13 16.46
CA LEU A 72 10.24 -20.72 16.24
C LEU A 72 11.57 -19.96 16.38
N PRO A 73 11.94 -19.10 15.44
CA PRO A 73 13.29 -18.58 15.44
C PRO A 73 13.47 -17.72 16.70
N SER A 74 14.50 -18.06 17.45
CA SER A 74 15.00 -17.31 18.60
C SER A 74 15.35 -15.87 18.18
N ARG A 75 15.55 -14.99 19.17
CA ARG A 75 15.75 -13.52 19.06
C ARG A 75 16.85 -13.02 18.07
N ASN A 76 17.48 -13.90 17.29
CA ASN A 76 18.45 -13.63 16.21
C ASN A 76 17.96 -14.15 14.84
N CYS A 77 16.67 -14.02 14.51
CA CYS A 77 16.19 -14.36 13.17
C CYS A 77 16.53 -13.24 12.20
N HIS A 78 17.36 -13.52 11.18
CA HIS A 78 17.58 -12.58 10.10
C HIS A 78 16.37 -12.55 9.16
N TYR A 79 15.62 -11.45 9.14
CA TYR A 79 14.52 -11.30 8.19
C TYR A 79 15.05 -10.96 6.80
N VAL A 80 14.28 -11.32 5.77
CA VAL A 80 14.60 -10.96 4.37
C VAL A 80 14.66 -9.46 4.10
N THR A 81 14.21 -8.64 5.06
CA THR A 81 14.24 -7.18 5.00
C THR A 81 15.45 -6.56 5.71
N ASP A 82 16.23 -7.33 6.47
CA ASP A 82 17.26 -6.79 7.36
C ASP A 82 18.31 -5.98 6.62
N GLU A 83 18.76 -6.42 5.44
CA GLU A 83 19.72 -5.65 4.64
C GLU A 83 19.19 -4.25 4.29
N ILE A 84 17.91 -4.12 3.95
CA ILE A 84 17.31 -2.80 3.68
C ILE A 84 17.27 -1.97 4.95
N VAL A 85 16.90 -2.60 6.07
CA VAL A 85 16.70 -1.94 7.37
C VAL A 85 18.03 -1.51 7.97
N ASP A 86 19.06 -2.34 7.91
CA ASP A 86 20.40 -2.10 8.44
C ASP A 86 21.13 -0.98 7.73
N ASN A 87 20.81 -0.77 6.45
CA ASN A 87 21.31 0.35 5.68
C ASN A 87 20.55 1.67 5.91
N LEU A 88 19.50 1.69 6.75
CA LEU A 88 18.82 2.94 7.12
C LEU A 88 19.57 3.66 8.25
N PRO A 89 19.78 4.98 8.12
CA PRO A 89 20.35 5.79 9.19
C PRO A 89 19.40 5.86 10.39
N THR A 90 19.94 6.18 11.57
CA THR A 90 19.15 6.46 12.77
C THR A 90 18.62 7.90 12.78
N SER A 91 17.54 8.18 13.51
CA SER A 91 17.02 9.56 13.57
C SER A 91 18.02 10.57 14.13
N SER A 92 18.89 10.17 15.07
CA SER A 92 19.97 11.03 15.61
C SER A 92 20.91 11.51 14.51
N SER A 93 21.37 10.60 13.65
CA SER A 93 22.27 10.92 12.52
C SER A 93 21.60 11.83 11.47
N VAL A 94 20.27 11.79 11.35
CA VAL A 94 19.52 12.65 10.43
C VAL A 94 19.23 14.02 11.03
N ARG A 95 19.00 14.12 12.35
CA ARG A 95 18.67 15.38 13.05
C ARG A 95 19.89 16.30 13.26
N GLU A 96 21.10 15.74 13.32
CA GLU A 96 22.35 16.52 13.36
C GLU A 96 22.60 17.32 12.07
N CYS A 97 21.93 16.97 10.95
CA CYS A 97 21.86 17.81 9.77
C CYS A 97 20.85 18.96 10.01
N SER A 98 21.36 20.06 10.59
CA SER A 98 20.72 21.34 10.95
C SER A 98 19.30 21.63 10.43
N GLY A 99 18.43 21.96 11.39
CA GLY A 99 17.09 22.47 11.19
C GLY A 99 17.04 23.80 10.42
N GLN A 100 16.25 23.78 9.34
CA GLN A 100 15.53 24.87 8.66
C GLN A 100 15.23 24.51 7.19
N ASN A 101 15.79 23.40 6.68
CA ASN A 101 15.66 23.02 5.28
C ASN A 101 14.93 21.69 5.01
N TYR A 102 14.02 21.23 5.89
CA TYR A 102 13.16 20.07 5.55
C TYR A 102 12.26 20.33 4.33
N ARG A 103 12.01 21.62 4.02
CA ARG A 103 11.25 22.05 2.84
C ARG A 103 12.06 22.04 1.53
N ASN A 104 13.38 22.24 1.57
CA ASN A 104 14.19 22.50 0.37
C ASN A 104 15.40 21.57 0.16
N SER A 105 15.63 20.56 1.00
CA SER A 105 16.69 19.59 0.75
C SER A 105 16.27 18.55 -0.31
N ALA A 106 16.34 18.95 -1.58
CA ALA A 106 16.34 18.03 -2.71
C ALA A 106 17.51 17.02 -2.69
N GLY A 107 18.43 17.12 -1.72
CA GLY A 107 19.68 16.37 -1.69
C GLY A 107 20.04 15.57 -0.44
N MET A 108 19.32 15.60 0.70
CA MET A 108 19.79 14.85 1.89
C MET A 108 18.70 14.31 2.81
N ASN A 109 18.84 13.00 3.06
CA ASN A 109 18.22 12.07 4.00
C ASN A 109 16.80 11.55 3.65
N GLY A 110 16.78 10.30 3.18
CA GLY A 110 15.60 9.48 2.94
C GLY A 110 14.97 8.98 4.25
N CYS A 111 14.31 7.82 4.19
CA CYS A 111 13.77 7.21 5.40
C CYS A 111 14.90 6.94 6.43
N TYR A 112 14.55 7.01 7.71
CA TYR A 112 15.42 6.64 8.84
C TYR A 112 14.69 5.60 9.69
N LYS A 113 15.45 4.91 10.55
CA LYS A 113 14.90 3.95 11.50
C LYS A 113 15.19 4.34 12.94
N ASP A 114 14.27 3.97 13.82
CA ASP A 114 14.46 3.95 15.27
C ASP A 114 13.94 2.62 15.81
N VAL A 115 14.12 2.38 17.11
CA VAL A 115 13.56 1.22 17.82
C VAL A 115 12.61 1.75 18.90
N ASP A 116 11.37 1.25 18.91
CA ASP A 116 10.39 1.65 19.93
C ASP A 116 10.53 0.82 21.23
N ALA A 117 9.69 1.14 22.23
CA ALA A 117 9.73 0.49 23.54
C ALA A 117 9.44 -1.02 23.50
N ASP A 118 8.76 -1.50 22.45
CA ASP A 118 8.44 -2.91 22.24
C ASP A 118 9.51 -3.62 21.39
N ASN A 119 10.63 -2.94 21.14
CA ASN A 119 11.74 -3.36 20.28
C ASN A 119 11.38 -3.46 18.79
N ASN A 120 10.26 -2.88 18.34
CA ASN A 120 9.94 -2.86 16.92
C ASN A 120 10.86 -1.87 16.21
N VAL A 121 11.28 -2.21 14.99
CA VAL A 121 11.97 -1.25 14.13
C VAL A 121 10.94 -0.34 13.49
N VAL A 122 11.04 0.95 13.75
CA VAL A 122 10.12 1.98 13.23
C VAL A 122 10.82 2.77 12.14
N ILE A 123 10.35 2.63 10.90
CA ILE A 123 10.86 3.37 9.74
C ILE A 123 9.96 4.58 9.50
N SER A 124 10.59 5.75 9.46
CA SER A 124 9.92 7.05 9.36
C SER A 124 10.57 7.94 8.29
N ASN A 125 9.85 8.98 7.88
CA ASN A 125 10.38 10.04 7.03
C ASN A 125 9.80 11.42 7.44
N LYS A 126 9.11 12.12 6.53
CA LYS A 126 8.57 13.47 6.75
C LYS A 126 7.41 13.45 7.74
N SER A 127 6.65 12.35 7.73
CA SER A 127 5.40 12.19 8.47
C SER A 127 5.54 11.90 9.96
N ARG A 128 6.77 11.66 10.45
CA ARG A 128 7.01 11.28 11.86
C ARG A 128 6.06 10.13 12.27
N ASN A 129 5.39 10.24 13.42
CA ASN A 129 4.72 9.14 14.13
C ASN A 129 3.39 8.65 13.52
N LEU A 130 2.71 9.42 12.65
CA LEU A 130 1.39 9.01 12.14
C LEU A 130 1.47 8.17 10.86
N SER A 131 2.50 8.37 10.05
CA SER A 131 2.79 7.53 8.89
C SER A 131 4.17 6.89 9.08
N THR A 132 4.18 5.69 9.67
CA THR A 132 5.40 4.90 9.93
C THR A 132 5.22 3.47 9.45
N ILE A 133 6.30 2.83 9.03
CA ILE A 133 6.33 1.38 8.80
C ILE A 133 6.98 0.74 10.02
N LYS A 134 6.30 -0.20 10.68
CA LYS A 134 6.90 -0.94 11.81
C LYS A 134 7.17 -2.38 11.43
N ILE A 135 8.41 -2.83 11.65
CA ILE A 135 8.76 -4.25 11.62
C ILE A 135 8.66 -4.74 13.06
N LEU A 136 7.74 -5.66 13.30
CA LEU A 136 7.38 -6.09 14.64
C LEU A 136 8.38 -7.14 15.15
N ALA A 137 8.91 -6.93 16.36
CA ALA A 137 9.88 -7.83 16.97
C ALA A 137 9.25 -9.09 17.56
N SER A 138 8.00 -8.97 18.04
CA SER A 138 7.26 -10.10 18.60
C SER A 138 6.46 -10.83 17.53
N PRO A 139 6.38 -12.17 17.58
CA PRO A 139 5.43 -12.91 16.77
C PRO A 139 4.01 -12.39 17.01
N VAL A 140 3.24 -12.23 15.94
CA VAL A 140 1.84 -11.84 16.03
C VAL A 140 0.98 -13.07 15.75
N SER A 141 0.06 -13.38 16.66
CA SER A 141 -0.94 -14.41 16.44
C SER A 141 -2.05 -13.89 15.55
N GLY A 142 -2.39 -14.64 14.50
CA GLY A 142 -3.43 -14.27 13.55
C GLY A 142 -2.92 -13.47 12.36
N GLY A 143 -3.76 -13.39 11.33
CA GLY A 143 -3.37 -12.81 10.05
C GLY A 143 -4.40 -13.13 8.98
N LYS A 144 -4.47 -12.28 7.96
CA LYS A 144 -5.33 -12.50 6.80
C LYS A 144 -4.49 -13.06 5.66
N PHE A 145 -5.04 -14.00 4.89
CA PHE A 145 -4.43 -14.51 3.66
C PHE A 145 -4.18 -13.38 2.66
N SER A 146 -5.10 -12.43 2.56
CA SER A 146 -5.00 -11.23 1.75
C SER A 146 -5.24 -9.96 2.57
N GLN A 147 -4.48 -8.91 2.27
CA GLN A 147 -4.63 -7.59 2.88
C GLN A 147 -4.53 -6.47 1.83
N VAL A 148 -5.25 -5.38 2.08
CA VAL A 148 -5.17 -4.14 1.29
C VAL A 148 -4.31 -3.12 2.02
N VAL A 149 -3.41 -2.46 1.28
CA VAL A 149 -2.65 -1.29 1.75
C VAL A 149 -3.07 -0.09 0.90
N PRO A 150 -3.92 0.80 1.43
CA PRO A 150 -4.28 2.02 0.73
C PRO A 150 -3.11 3.01 0.77
N MET A 151 -2.82 3.62 -0.38
CA MET A 151 -1.87 4.73 -0.50
C MET A 151 -2.24 5.90 0.43
N ASP A 152 -3.51 6.05 0.77
CA ASP A 152 -4.03 7.12 1.63
C ASP A 152 -3.40 7.13 3.02
N GLY A 153 -2.95 5.98 3.55
CA GLY A 153 -2.22 5.93 4.82
C GLY A 153 -0.85 6.64 4.79
N PHE A 154 -0.38 6.99 3.60
CA PHE A 154 0.87 7.72 3.38
C PHE A 154 0.64 9.19 3.05
N HIS A 155 -0.56 9.74 3.29
CA HIS A 155 -0.72 11.20 3.33
C HIS A 155 0.28 11.80 4.34
N LEU A 156 0.75 13.00 4.05
CA LEU A 156 1.40 13.82 5.06
C LEU A 156 0.37 14.15 6.14
N PRO A 157 0.71 13.94 7.42
CA PRO A 157 -0.11 14.38 8.54
C PRO A 157 -0.44 15.87 8.51
N LEU A 158 -1.58 16.27 9.07
CA LEU A 158 -2.02 17.67 9.08
C LEU A 158 -1.01 18.62 9.75
N ASP A 159 -0.33 18.16 10.79
CA ASP A 159 0.66 18.94 11.54
C ASP A 159 1.97 19.18 10.77
N VAL A 160 2.28 18.35 9.77
CA VAL A 160 3.46 18.50 8.90
C VAL A 160 3.13 18.98 7.49
N LEU A 161 1.87 18.89 7.07
CA LEU A 161 1.43 19.30 5.75
C LEU A 161 1.55 20.83 5.61
N PRO A 162 2.27 21.35 4.61
CA PRO A 162 2.34 22.78 4.38
C PRO A 162 0.95 23.38 4.14
N SER A 163 0.65 24.51 4.78
CA SER A 163 -0.66 25.16 4.73
C SER A 163 -1.13 25.47 3.31
N GLU A 164 -0.19 25.79 2.41
CA GLU A 164 -0.43 26.08 1.00
C GLU A 164 -0.91 24.87 0.19
N LEU A 165 -0.64 23.65 0.68
CA LEU A 165 -1.08 22.40 0.05
C LEU A 165 -2.38 21.85 0.66
N LEU A 166 -2.89 22.43 1.75
CA LEU A 166 -4.17 22.03 2.34
C LEU A 166 -5.34 22.06 1.35
N PRO A 167 -5.51 23.10 0.51
CA PRO A 167 -6.63 23.15 -0.44
C PRO A 167 -6.59 22.05 -1.51
N THR A 168 -5.38 21.61 -1.87
CA THR A 168 -5.12 20.58 -2.89
C THR A 168 -4.74 19.23 -2.27
N ARG A 169 -5.04 19.01 -0.99
CA ARG A 169 -4.75 17.74 -0.33
C ARG A 169 -5.35 16.59 -1.12
N GLY A 170 -4.53 15.57 -1.35
CA GLY A 170 -4.78 14.51 -2.33
C GLY A 170 -3.92 14.63 -3.59
N SER A 171 -3.24 15.77 -3.82
CA SER A 171 -2.25 15.91 -4.90
C SER A 171 -0.95 15.12 -4.61
N PRO A 172 -0.12 14.82 -5.63
CA PRO A 172 1.10 14.03 -5.47
C PRO A 172 2.07 14.51 -4.37
N GLU A 173 2.12 15.82 -4.12
CA GLU A 173 3.02 16.47 -3.15
C GLU A 173 2.54 16.31 -1.70
N THR A 174 1.27 15.93 -1.51
CA THR A 174 0.64 15.82 -0.18
C THR A 174 0.83 14.43 0.46
N PHE A 175 1.69 13.60 -0.13
CA PHE A 175 2.03 12.25 0.35
C PHE A 175 3.51 12.13 0.71
N ASP A 176 3.79 11.25 1.68
CA ASP A 176 5.14 10.76 1.96
C ASP A 176 5.52 9.62 1.00
N VAL A 177 5.68 9.97 -0.26
CA VAL A 177 6.03 9.03 -1.34
C VAL A 177 7.32 8.27 -1.06
N ARG A 178 8.29 8.88 -0.37
CA ARG A 178 9.56 8.21 -0.03
C ARG A 178 9.35 7.08 0.97
N LEU A 179 8.47 7.27 1.96
CA LEU A 179 8.10 6.19 2.88
C LEU A 179 7.32 5.09 2.16
N LEU A 180 6.40 5.44 1.26
CA LEU A 180 5.69 4.44 0.45
C LEU A 180 6.63 3.65 -0.47
N VAL A 181 7.62 4.31 -1.10
CA VAL A 181 8.69 3.65 -1.85
C VAL A 181 9.42 2.65 -0.95
N LYS A 182 9.78 3.05 0.27
CA LYS A 182 10.46 2.16 1.23
C LYS A 182 9.60 0.95 1.61
N LEU A 183 8.30 1.13 1.81
CA LEU A 183 7.38 0.01 2.03
C LEU A 183 7.43 -0.96 0.84
N ILE A 184 7.30 -0.45 -0.38
CA ILE A 184 7.27 -1.29 -1.59
C ILE A 184 8.59 -2.04 -1.77
N GLU A 185 9.74 -1.43 -1.47
CA GLU A 185 11.04 -2.12 -1.44
C GLU A 185 11.04 -3.30 -0.46
N LEU A 186 10.64 -3.07 0.80
CA LEU A 186 10.54 -4.12 1.82
C LEU A 186 9.61 -5.25 1.36
N LEU A 187 8.43 -4.90 0.85
CA LEU A 187 7.43 -5.87 0.41
C LEU A 187 7.92 -6.69 -0.78
N ILE A 188 8.65 -6.10 -1.73
CA ILE A 188 9.28 -6.84 -2.83
C ILE A 188 10.26 -7.87 -2.29
N GLU A 189 11.12 -7.53 -1.31
CA GLU A 189 12.02 -8.51 -0.69
C GLU A 189 11.24 -9.67 -0.05
N THR A 190 10.15 -9.37 0.67
CA THR A 190 9.29 -10.42 1.24
C THR A 190 8.63 -11.32 0.20
N CYS A 191 8.54 -10.90 -1.06
CA CYS A 191 8.00 -11.70 -2.17
C CYS A 191 9.07 -12.56 -2.87
N LYS A 192 10.37 -12.38 -2.58
CA LYS A 192 11.44 -13.17 -3.22
C LYS A 192 11.60 -14.57 -2.62
N THR A 193 11.21 -14.75 -1.36
CA THR A 193 11.25 -16.03 -0.64
C THR A 193 10.11 -16.97 -1.04
N THR A 194 10.32 -18.27 -0.82
CA THR A 194 9.34 -19.35 -1.01
C THR A 194 8.70 -19.83 0.29
N THR A 195 9.23 -19.40 1.44
CA THR A 195 8.79 -19.77 2.80
C THR A 195 8.38 -18.55 3.63
N ALA A 196 7.56 -18.76 4.66
CA ALA A 196 7.15 -17.76 5.64
C ALA A 196 8.22 -17.46 6.72
N ASP A 197 9.18 -18.35 6.95
CA ASP A 197 10.02 -18.39 8.16
C ASP A 197 10.81 -17.09 8.40
N PHE A 198 11.28 -16.47 7.32
CA PHE A 198 12.12 -15.26 7.34
C PHE A 198 11.38 -14.01 6.91
N VAL A 199 10.05 -14.07 6.86
CA VAL A 199 9.24 -12.93 6.49
C VAL A 199 8.85 -12.17 7.76
N PRO A 200 9.09 -10.85 7.85
CA PRO A 200 8.68 -10.09 9.04
C PRO A 200 7.17 -9.86 9.08
N ASN A 201 6.65 -9.62 10.29
CA ASN A 201 5.34 -8.99 10.46
C ASN A 201 5.53 -7.47 10.33
N ILE A 202 4.80 -6.85 9.40
CA ILE A 202 4.92 -5.42 9.10
C ILE A 202 3.60 -4.73 9.44
N SER A 203 3.64 -3.67 10.24
CA SER A 203 2.50 -2.77 10.47
C SER A 203 2.66 -1.50 9.64
N VAL A 204 1.58 -1.08 8.98
CA VAL A 204 1.54 0.11 8.11
C VAL A 204 0.35 0.99 8.44
N PRO A 205 0.40 2.30 8.14
CA PRO A 205 -0.70 3.20 8.44
C PRO A 205 -1.88 2.97 7.49
N SER A 206 -3.06 3.39 7.94
CA SER A 206 -4.26 3.59 7.15
C SER A 206 -4.64 5.07 7.21
N PHE A 207 -5.83 5.42 6.74
CA PHE A 207 -6.31 6.79 6.75
C PHE A 207 -7.73 6.84 7.29
N ASP A 208 -7.99 7.76 8.21
CA ASP A 208 -9.32 8.02 8.73
C ASP A 208 -9.90 9.25 8.04
N HIS A 209 -10.98 9.03 7.27
CA HIS A 209 -11.65 10.09 6.53
C HIS A 209 -12.48 11.06 7.38
N ALA A 210 -12.79 10.70 8.63
CA ALA A 210 -13.49 11.59 9.57
C ALA A 210 -12.53 12.65 10.13
N VAL A 211 -11.38 12.21 10.66
CA VAL A 211 -10.32 13.12 11.16
C VAL A 211 -9.45 13.68 10.04
N LYS A 212 -9.50 13.06 8.85
CA LYS A 212 -8.69 13.38 7.67
C LYS A 212 -7.20 13.28 7.98
N ASP A 213 -6.76 12.20 8.61
CA ASP A 213 -5.34 11.99 8.86
C ASP A 213 -4.95 10.51 8.86
N PRO A 214 -3.66 10.19 8.64
CA PRO A 214 -3.16 8.83 8.78
C PRO A 214 -3.38 8.28 10.18
N VAL A 215 -3.71 6.99 10.24
CA VAL A 215 -3.83 6.22 11.48
C VAL A 215 -2.65 5.24 11.54
N PRO A 216 -1.68 5.44 12.44
CA PRO A 216 -0.52 4.55 12.55
C PRO A 216 -0.93 3.14 12.95
N ASP A 217 -0.06 2.17 12.65
CA ASP A 217 -0.13 0.78 13.12
C ASP A 217 -1.46 0.04 12.89
N SER A 218 -2.22 0.43 11.86
CA SER A 218 -3.60 -0.01 11.69
C SER A 218 -3.78 -1.18 10.73
N ILE A 219 -2.79 -1.43 9.85
CA ILE A 219 -2.84 -2.54 8.90
C ILE A 219 -1.66 -3.47 9.14
N LEU A 220 -1.96 -4.69 9.60
CA LEU A 220 -0.99 -5.76 9.78
C LEU A 220 -0.82 -6.58 8.48
N LEU A 221 0.43 -6.67 8.03
CA LEU A 221 0.93 -7.58 7.00
C LEU A 221 1.76 -8.67 7.69
N SER A 222 1.07 -9.70 8.15
CA SER A 222 1.70 -10.81 8.87
C SER A 222 2.48 -11.75 7.95
N GLN A 223 3.24 -12.68 8.52
CA GLN A 223 3.81 -13.83 7.79
C GLN A 223 2.77 -14.61 6.98
N GLN A 224 1.53 -14.71 7.47
CA GLN A 224 0.44 -15.44 6.83
C GLN A 224 -0.14 -14.72 5.61
N THR A 225 0.15 -13.43 5.42
CA THR A 225 -0.35 -12.65 4.29
C THR A 225 0.37 -13.04 3.01
N ARG A 226 -0.36 -13.74 2.12
CA ARG A 226 0.13 -14.29 0.84
C ARG A 226 -0.14 -13.35 -0.34
N VAL A 227 -1.19 -12.53 -0.25
CA VAL A 227 -1.58 -11.57 -1.29
C VAL A 227 -1.71 -10.17 -0.70
N ILE A 228 -0.84 -9.26 -1.13
CA ILE A 228 -0.91 -7.85 -0.71
C ILE A 228 -1.39 -7.02 -1.89
N ILE A 229 -2.51 -6.32 -1.71
CA ILE A 229 -3.08 -5.42 -2.72
C ILE A 229 -2.75 -3.99 -2.28
N ILE A 230 -1.86 -3.31 -3.00
CA ILE A 230 -1.57 -1.89 -2.77
C ILE A 230 -2.41 -1.09 -3.76
N GLU A 231 -3.28 -0.22 -3.27
CA GLU A 231 -4.17 0.58 -4.11
C GLU A 231 -3.92 2.07 -3.95
N GLY A 232 -3.98 2.83 -5.05
CA GLY A 232 -3.66 4.26 -5.00
C GLY A 232 -3.81 4.99 -6.33
N LEU A 233 -3.70 6.31 -6.29
CA LEU A 233 -3.77 7.15 -7.49
C LEU A 233 -2.47 7.10 -8.30
N TYR A 234 -1.33 7.18 -7.61
CA TYR A 234 -0.04 7.55 -8.21
C TYR A 234 0.98 6.41 -8.29
N LEU A 235 0.61 5.17 -7.95
CA LEU A 235 1.55 4.03 -7.86
C LEU A 235 2.20 3.65 -9.21
N GLN A 236 1.64 4.12 -10.32
CA GLN A 236 2.15 3.92 -11.67
C GLN A 236 2.47 5.25 -12.37
N CYS A 237 2.71 6.32 -11.61
CA CYS A 237 3.09 7.63 -12.13
C CYS A 237 4.58 7.65 -12.54
N LYS A 238 4.90 8.22 -13.70
CA LYS A 238 6.27 8.34 -14.24
C LYS A 238 7.01 9.61 -13.83
N PHE A 239 6.43 10.45 -12.97
CA PHE A 239 6.98 11.76 -12.63
C PHE A 239 7.48 11.83 -11.18
N GLY A 240 8.55 12.62 -10.97
CA GLY A 240 9.12 12.88 -9.65
C GLY A 240 9.51 11.61 -8.89
N GLU A 241 9.40 11.66 -7.56
CA GLU A 241 9.71 10.55 -6.67
C GLU A 241 8.77 9.34 -6.86
N TRP A 242 7.56 9.55 -7.37
CA TRP A 242 6.60 8.48 -7.67
C TRP A 242 7.11 7.51 -8.74
N SER A 243 7.93 8.01 -9.68
CA SER A 243 8.56 7.17 -10.72
C SER A 243 9.40 6.02 -10.16
N LYS A 244 9.94 6.16 -8.95
CA LYS A 244 10.72 5.11 -8.27
C LYS A 244 9.86 3.87 -7.99
N ILE A 245 8.58 4.04 -7.67
CA ILE A 245 7.66 2.92 -7.47
C ILE A 245 7.53 2.10 -8.75
N ASN A 246 7.30 2.77 -9.88
CA ASN A 246 7.20 2.07 -11.16
C ASN A 246 8.52 1.38 -11.54
N GLN A 247 9.66 2.05 -11.34
CA GLN A 247 10.98 1.45 -11.60
C GLN A 247 11.21 0.20 -10.75
N LEU A 248 10.81 0.21 -9.47
CA LEU A 248 10.87 -0.96 -8.59
C LEU A 248 9.97 -2.09 -9.08
N ILE A 249 8.73 -1.77 -9.48
CA ILE A 249 7.79 -2.76 -10.02
C ILE A 249 8.38 -3.38 -11.28
N GLU A 250 8.71 -2.59 -12.30
CA GLU A 250 9.20 -3.10 -13.59
C GLU A 250 10.52 -3.87 -13.47
N LYS A 251 11.46 -3.38 -12.64
CA LYS A 251 12.73 -4.07 -12.37
C LYS A 251 12.52 -5.48 -11.81
N ASN A 252 11.47 -5.69 -11.02
CA ASN A 252 11.28 -6.93 -10.27
C ASN A 252 10.19 -7.84 -10.85
N LYS A 253 9.20 -7.30 -11.56
CA LYS A 253 7.96 -7.96 -11.99
C LYS A 253 8.14 -9.24 -12.82
N LEU A 254 9.29 -9.43 -13.47
CA LEU A 254 9.63 -10.64 -14.23
C LEU A 254 10.96 -11.30 -13.83
N LYS A 255 11.70 -10.73 -12.87
CA LYS A 255 12.99 -11.30 -12.43
C LYS A 255 12.80 -12.43 -11.42
N ASN A 256 13.63 -13.46 -11.48
CA ASN A 256 13.76 -14.51 -10.46
C ASN A 256 12.43 -15.19 -10.05
N GLY A 257 11.50 -15.34 -10.99
CA GLY A 257 10.18 -15.95 -10.77
C GLY A 257 9.18 -15.05 -10.02
N LEU A 258 9.56 -13.83 -9.64
CA LEU A 258 8.64 -12.87 -9.04
C LEU A 258 7.54 -12.50 -10.04
N ARG A 259 6.33 -12.29 -9.54
CA ARG A 259 5.19 -11.82 -10.33
C ARG A 259 4.46 -10.73 -9.55
N ILE A 260 4.62 -9.50 -10.02
CA ILE A 260 3.86 -8.34 -9.53
C ILE A 260 2.77 -8.08 -10.57
N LEU A 261 1.52 -8.08 -10.14
CA LEU A 261 0.40 -7.73 -11.01
C LEU A 261 0.19 -6.22 -10.94
N SER A 262 0.21 -5.51 -12.07
CA SER A 262 -0.15 -4.09 -12.11
C SER A 262 -1.42 -3.87 -12.92
N TRP A 263 -2.48 -3.38 -12.28
CA TRP A 263 -3.80 -3.20 -12.88
C TRP A 263 -4.27 -1.76 -12.75
N GLN A 264 -4.96 -1.28 -13.77
CA GLN A 264 -5.64 0.02 -13.76
C GLN A 264 -7.15 -0.18 -13.72
N VAL A 265 -7.85 0.57 -12.87
CA VAL A 265 -9.30 0.69 -12.89
C VAL A 265 -9.66 1.93 -13.70
N GLY A 266 -10.24 1.70 -14.86
CA GLY A 266 -10.81 2.72 -15.73
C GLY A 266 -12.24 3.05 -15.34
N ILE A 267 -12.63 4.29 -15.63
CA ILE A 267 -14.00 4.78 -15.48
C ILE A 267 -14.23 5.91 -16.48
N ASP A 268 -15.48 6.07 -16.91
CA ASP A 268 -15.90 7.28 -17.61
C ASP A 268 -15.69 8.56 -16.76
N PRO A 269 -15.10 9.64 -17.32
CA PRO A 269 -14.88 10.87 -16.55
C PRO A 269 -16.15 11.56 -16.03
N ILE A 270 -17.29 11.45 -16.73
CA ILE A 270 -18.56 12.05 -16.31
C ILE A 270 -19.11 11.23 -15.14
N GLU A 271 -19.07 9.89 -15.24
CA GLU A 271 -19.46 9.01 -14.13
C GLU A 271 -18.56 9.22 -12.90
N ALA A 272 -17.24 9.35 -13.09
CA ALA A 272 -16.29 9.63 -12.02
C ALA A 272 -16.63 10.93 -11.28
N ARG A 273 -16.88 12.02 -12.03
CA ARG A 273 -17.31 13.32 -11.48
C ARG A 273 -18.56 13.16 -10.61
N GLN A 274 -19.57 12.45 -11.10
CA GLN A 274 -20.80 12.23 -10.36
C GLN A 274 -20.59 11.36 -9.11
N ARG A 275 -19.81 10.27 -9.21
CA ARG A 275 -19.52 9.37 -8.08
C ARG A 275 -18.78 10.09 -6.96
N VAL A 276 -17.76 10.88 -7.31
CA VAL A 276 -16.99 11.66 -6.32
C VAL A 276 -17.85 12.74 -5.68
N ALA A 277 -18.66 13.48 -6.46
CA ALA A 277 -19.56 14.49 -5.91
C ALA A 277 -20.58 13.89 -4.93
N ARG A 278 -21.20 12.75 -5.27
CA ARG A 278 -22.11 12.03 -4.36
C ARG A 278 -21.39 11.57 -3.09
N ARG A 279 -20.14 11.11 -3.20
CA ARG A 279 -19.31 10.73 -2.03
C ARG A 279 -19.00 11.93 -1.15
N HIS A 280 -18.65 13.07 -1.71
CA HIS A 280 -18.43 14.30 -0.95
C HIS A 280 -19.68 14.69 -0.14
N LEU A 281 -20.85 14.67 -0.78
CA LEU A 281 -22.11 14.96 -0.12
C LEU A 281 -22.43 13.94 0.99
N LYS A 282 -22.32 12.64 0.68
CA LYS A 282 -22.57 11.56 1.65
C LYS A 282 -21.67 11.65 2.89
N ASN A 283 -20.42 12.06 2.71
CA ASN A 283 -19.46 12.18 3.81
C ASN A 283 -19.51 13.55 4.51
N GLY A 284 -20.48 14.40 4.20
CA GLY A 284 -20.65 15.73 4.82
C GLY A 284 -19.54 16.73 4.47
N LEU A 285 -18.80 16.50 3.37
CA LEU A 285 -17.74 17.42 2.91
C LEU A 285 -18.30 18.64 2.17
N VAL A 286 -19.55 18.56 1.72
CA VAL A 286 -20.33 19.59 1.02
C VAL A 286 -21.80 19.43 1.40
N SER A 287 -22.60 20.48 1.23
CA SER A 287 -24.03 20.51 1.59
C SER A 287 -24.94 20.15 0.42
N THR A 288 -24.47 20.32 -0.82
CA THR A 288 -25.24 20.05 -2.03
C THR A 288 -24.47 19.21 -3.04
N ILE A 289 -25.19 18.57 -3.97
CA ILE A 289 -24.55 17.84 -5.07
C ILE A 289 -23.75 18.79 -5.96
N GLN A 290 -24.23 20.02 -6.19
CA GLN A 290 -23.55 21.02 -7.01
C GLN A 290 -22.20 21.42 -6.39
N GLU A 291 -22.16 21.72 -5.08
CA GLU A 291 -20.90 21.95 -4.37
C GLU A 291 -19.94 20.75 -4.46
N GLY A 292 -20.48 19.53 -4.45
CA GLY A 292 -19.69 18.31 -4.63
C GLY A 292 -19.04 18.21 -6.02
N LEU A 293 -19.77 18.63 -7.05
CA LEU A 293 -19.29 18.70 -8.43
C LEU A 293 -18.21 19.79 -8.58
N ASP A 294 -18.44 20.98 -8.02
CA ASP A 294 -17.50 22.09 -8.06
C ASP A 294 -16.19 21.73 -7.32
N LYS A 295 -16.30 21.06 -6.16
CA LYS A 295 -15.16 20.52 -5.42
C LYS A 295 -14.36 19.50 -6.22
N TYR A 296 -15.04 18.60 -6.95
CA TYR A 296 -14.36 17.65 -7.85
C TYR A 296 -13.60 18.39 -8.95
N ASP A 297 -14.24 19.37 -9.60
CA ASP A 297 -13.64 20.10 -10.72
C ASP A 297 -12.41 20.92 -10.31
N PHE A 298 -12.41 21.41 -9.05
CA PHE A 298 -11.33 22.17 -8.45
C PHE A 298 -10.10 21.33 -8.07
N ASN A 299 -10.27 20.11 -7.54
CA ASN A 299 -9.15 19.29 -7.03
C ASN A 299 -9.07 17.90 -7.68
N ASP A 300 -10.09 17.04 -7.48
CA ASP A 300 -10.04 15.63 -7.92
C ASP A 300 -9.84 15.47 -9.44
N ARG A 301 -10.44 16.37 -10.24
CA ARG A 301 -10.27 16.39 -11.70
C ARG A 301 -8.81 16.64 -12.09
N ILE A 302 -8.13 17.56 -11.41
CA ILE A 302 -6.71 17.86 -11.66
C ILE A 302 -5.88 16.62 -11.37
N ASN A 303 -6.16 15.93 -10.26
CA ASN A 303 -5.50 14.67 -9.91
C ASN A 303 -5.76 13.57 -10.95
N ARG A 304 -6.99 13.45 -11.46
CA ARG A 304 -7.36 12.53 -12.54
C ARG A 304 -6.59 12.83 -13.83
N ASP A 305 -6.58 14.10 -14.24
CA ASP A 305 -5.93 14.54 -15.47
C ASP A 305 -4.41 14.30 -15.39
N PHE A 306 -3.81 14.60 -14.24
CA PHE A 306 -2.40 14.30 -13.96
C PHE A 306 -2.09 12.80 -14.12
N ILE A 307 -2.87 11.91 -13.51
CA ILE A 307 -2.68 10.47 -13.66
C ILE A 307 -2.80 10.07 -15.14
N THR A 308 -3.83 10.55 -15.82
CA THR A 308 -4.09 10.22 -17.23
C THR A 308 -2.89 10.57 -18.12
N LEU A 309 -2.22 11.71 -17.86
CA LEU A 309 -1.07 12.16 -18.64
C LEU A 309 0.25 11.46 -18.24
N HIS A 310 0.39 11.09 -16.96
CA HIS A 310 1.67 10.65 -16.38
C HIS A 310 1.72 9.18 -15.99
N GLN A 311 0.65 8.39 -16.17
CA GLN A 311 0.66 6.97 -15.88
C GLN A 311 1.48 6.18 -16.92
N VAL A 312 2.17 5.14 -16.46
CA VAL A 312 2.76 4.11 -17.33
C VAL A 312 1.73 3.00 -17.65
N PRO A 313 1.99 2.16 -18.67
CA PRO A 313 1.15 0.99 -18.95
C PRO A 313 1.06 0.01 -17.77
N THR A 314 -0.10 -0.64 -17.66
CA THR A 314 -0.41 -1.70 -16.69
C THR A 314 -0.71 -3.03 -17.40
N ASP A 315 -0.60 -4.17 -16.71
CA ASP A 315 -0.91 -5.50 -17.28
C ASP A 315 -2.37 -5.66 -17.71
N LEU A 316 -3.25 -4.94 -17.02
CA LEU A 316 -4.69 -5.05 -17.20
C LEU A 316 -5.34 -3.70 -16.98
N ILE A 317 -6.37 -3.42 -17.78
CA ILE A 317 -7.29 -2.30 -17.57
C ILE A 317 -8.67 -2.90 -17.29
N ILE A 318 -9.22 -2.56 -16.13
CA ILE A 318 -10.52 -2.99 -15.61
C ILE A 318 -11.49 -1.81 -15.76
N ASP A 319 -12.44 -1.91 -16.67
CA ASP A 319 -13.52 -0.94 -16.83
C ASP A 319 -14.58 -1.16 -15.75
N ASN A 320 -14.75 -0.13 -14.91
CA ASN A 320 -15.75 -0.08 -13.83
C ASN A 320 -16.78 1.04 -14.06
N SER A 321 -17.02 1.39 -15.32
CA SER A 321 -18.10 2.29 -15.72
C SER A 321 -19.46 1.57 -15.66
N ASP A 322 -20.55 2.29 -15.43
CA ASP A 322 -21.92 1.73 -15.40
C ASP A 322 -22.52 1.60 -16.81
N ARG A 323 -22.16 2.48 -17.75
CA ARG A 323 -22.52 2.34 -19.18
C ARG A 323 -22.01 1.01 -19.75
N GLU A 324 -22.57 0.47 -20.84
CA GLU A 324 -22.06 -0.72 -21.54
C GLU A 324 -20.80 -0.43 -22.39
N ILE A 325 -19.90 -1.41 -22.61
CA ILE A 325 -18.73 -1.24 -23.50
C ILE A 325 -19.28 -1.36 -24.92
N GLY A 326 -19.24 -0.27 -25.69
CA GLY A 326 -19.63 -0.27 -27.10
C GLY A 326 -21.12 0.00 -27.33
N LYS A 327 -21.44 1.28 -27.47
CA LYS A 327 -22.34 1.75 -28.53
C LYS A 327 -21.57 2.77 -29.35
#